data_AF-A0A3C1RCU5-F1
#
_entry.id   AF-A0A3C1RCU5-F1
#
_cell.length_a   1.000
_cell.length_b   1.000
_cell.length_c   1.000
_cell.angle_alpha   90.00
_cell.angle_beta   90.00
_cell.angle_gamma   90.00
#
_symmetry.space_group_name_H-M   'P 1'
#
loop_
_entity.id
_entity.type
_entity.pdbx_description
1 polymer ?
#
loop_
_entity_poly.entity_id
_entity_poly.type
_entity_poly.pdbx_seq_one_letter_code
_entity_poly.pdbx_strand_id
1 'polypeptide(L)'
;MAVSHKGKRKIIYKDKLYLWYIIPDDDYDFLFYLKIISDDQTLYLSYETDQANNLFIQPKIGIVKSEKLKSGRYKFSPRIQDKIFSNYNVRLILDWHDSQDGSAFPEVFKMPKNPFEHIDFKSSTIVYIVKDFSRS
;
A
#
# COMPACT_ATOMS: atom_id res chain seq x y z
N MET A 1 16.11 19.75 10.11
CA MET A 1 14.77 19.19 10.41
C MET A 1 14.90 17.68 10.29
N ALA A 2 14.71 16.95 11.40
CA ALA A 2 15.06 15.55 11.50
C ALA A 2 14.09 14.67 10.69
N VAL A 3 14.58 14.08 9.61
CA VAL A 3 13.88 13.03 8.83
C VAL A 3 13.67 11.85 9.77
N SER A 4 12.43 11.59 10.19
CA SER A 4 12.08 10.42 11.00
C SER A 4 12.46 9.16 10.23
N HIS A 5 13.52 8.48 10.67
CA HIS A 5 13.96 7.17 10.15
C HIS A 5 12.95 6.03 10.45
N LYS A 6 11.73 6.34 10.93
CA LYS A 6 10.74 5.39 11.45
C LYS A 6 9.63 4.99 10.48
N GLY A 7 9.65 5.47 9.23
CA GLY A 7 8.56 5.17 8.29
C GLY A 7 8.70 3.85 7.52
N LYS A 8 9.73 3.04 7.80
CA LYS A 8 9.81 1.64 7.38
C LYS A 8 9.15 0.76 8.41
N ARG A 9 8.04 0.14 8.03
CA ARG A 9 7.42 -0.88 8.85
C ARG A 9 7.49 -2.19 8.10
N LYS A 10 8.02 -3.20 8.80
CA LYS A 10 8.18 -4.56 8.30
C LYS A 10 7.09 -5.43 8.90
N ILE A 11 6.61 -6.38 8.11
CA ILE A 11 5.73 -7.43 8.60
C ILE A 11 6.08 -8.74 7.95
N ILE A 12 6.10 -9.81 8.75
CA ILE A 12 6.16 -11.18 8.25
C ILE A 12 4.72 -11.68 8.16
N TYR A 13 4.35 -12.17 6.97
CA TYR A 13 3.04 -12.71 6.65
C TYR A 13 3.21 -13.96 5.79
N LYS A 14 2.70 -15.10 6.25
CA LYS A 14 2.85 -16.43 5.61
C LYS A 14 4.29 -16.70 5.14
N ASP A 15 5.24 -16.53 6.06
CA ASP A 15 6.69 -16.72 5.85
C ASP A 15 7.35 -15.81 4.79
N LYS A 16 6.63 -14.80 4.31
CA LYS A 16 7.16 -13.76 3.41
C LYS A 16 7.31 -12.44 4.14
N LEU A 17 8.41 -11.74 3.87
CA LEU A 17 8.67 -10.40 4.38
C LEU A 17 8.02 -9.36 3.46
N TYR A 18 7.27 -8.44 4.07
CA TYR A 18 6.70 -7.28 3.40
C TYR A 18 7.21 -6.00 4.04
N LEU A 19 7.50 -5.04 3.18
CA LEU A 19 7.80 -3.66 3.52
C LEU A 19 6.57 -2.82 3.24
N TRP A 20 6.24 -1.92 4.14
CA TRP A 20 5.12 -1.02 3.93
C TRP A 20 5.37 0.38 4.48
N TYR A 21 4.77 1.37 3.83
CA TYR A 21 4.96 2.78 4.10
C TYR A 21 3.89 3.67 3.48
N ILE A 22 3.86 4.93 3.88
CA ILE A 22 2.90 5.91 3.40
C ILE A 22 3.65 7.03 2.70
N ILE A 23 3.19 7.40 1.50
CA ILE A 23 3.67 8.55 0.73
C ILE A 23 2.49 9.39 0.25
N PRO A 24 2.65 10.70 0.06
CA PRO A 24 1.68 11.53 -0.64
C PRO A 24 1.61 11.15 -2.12
N ASP A 25 0.54 11.54 -2.79
CA ASP A 25 0.43 11.52 -4.25
C ASP A 25 1.36 12.57 -4.87
N ASP A 26 1.89 12.28 -6.06
CA ASP A 26 2.76 13.21 -6.79
C ASP A 26 2.00 14.43 -7.31
N ASP A 27 0.72 14.28 -7.65
CA ASP A 27 -0.11 15.34 -8.23
C ASP A 27 -0.95 16.06 -7.14
N TYR A 28 -1.14 15.45 -5.95
CA TYR A 28 -2.03 15.95 -4.90
C TYR A 28 -1.47 15.76 -3.47
N ASP A 29 -0.94 16.82 -2.88
CA ASP A 29 -0.32 16.82 -1.52
C ASP A 29 -1.25 16.39 -0.37
N PHE A 30 -2.56 16.40 -0.57
CA PHE A 30 -3.56 15.99 0.42
C PHE A 30 -3.95 14.52 0.32
N LEU A 31 -3.60 13.84 -0.77
CA LEU A 31 -3.84 12.41 -0.94
C LEU A 31 -2.62 11.64 -0.48
N PHE A 32 -2.82 10.61 0.34
CA PHE A 32 -1.76 9.72 0.77
C PHE A 32 -2.08 8.29 0.35
N TYR A 33 -1.02 7.51 0.13
CA TYR A 33 -1.11 6.12 -0.26
C TYR A 33 -0.24 5.27 0.66
N LEU A 34 -0.88 4.26 1.27
CA LEU A 34 -0.18 3.12 1.82
C LEU A 34 0.33 2.24 0.67
N LYS A 35 1.64 2.05 0.61
CA LYS A 35 2.31 1.10 -0.29
C LYS A 35 2.70 -0.14 0.51
N ILE A 36 2.43 -1.32 -0.03
CA ILE A 36 2.83 -2.61 0.56
C ILE A 36 3.52 -3.42 -0.52
N ILE A 37 4.76 -3.82 -0.27
CA ILE A 37 5.64 -4.44 -1.25
C ILE A 37 6.30 -5.65 -0.62
N SER A 38 6.31 -6.77 -1.33
CA SER A 38 7.06 -7.95 -0.90
C SER A 38 8.56 -7.73 -1.11
N ASP A 39 9.38 -8.32 -0.24
CA ASP A 39 10.84 -8.19 -0.32
C ASP A 39 11.41 -8.78 -1.64
N ASP A 40 10.77 -9.82 -2.17
CA ASP A 40 11.07 -10.43 -3.48
C ASP A 40 10.55 -9.61 -4.68
N GLN A 41 9.89 -8.46 -4.43
CA GLN A 41 9.31 -7.57 -5.44
C GLN A 41 8.26 -8.23 -6.35
N THR A 42 7.70 -9.38 -5.96
CA THR A 42 6.63 -10.06 -6.72
C THR A 42 5.26 -9.43 -6.50
N LEU A 43 5.06 -8.76 -5.35
CA LEU A 43 3.82 -8.09 -4.97
C LEU A 43 4.06 -6.61 -4.69
N TYR A 44 3.19 -5.77 -5.26
CA TYR A 44 3.08 -4.35 -4.98
C TYR A 44 1.60 -3.96 -4.93
N LEU A 45 1.17 -3.50 -3.76
CA LEU A 45 -0.16 -2.98 -3.49
C LEU A 45 -0.10 -1.48 -3.15
N SER A 46 -1.13 -0.76 -3.55
CA SER A 46 -1.32 0.66 -3.26
C SER A 46 -2.74 0.90 -2.75
N TYR A 47 -2.87 1.38 -1.53
CA TYR A 47 -4.15 1.72 -0.93
C TYR A 47 -4.19 3.22 -0.62
N GLU A 48 -5.17 3.93 -1.17
CA GLU A 48 -5.40 5.34 -0.86
C GLU A 48 -5.92 5.46 0.58
N THR A 49 -5.36 6.38 1.38
CA THR A 49 -5.80 6.60 2.76
C THR A 49 -7.07 7.43 2.81
N ASP A 50 -7.80 7.39 3.93
CA ASP A 50 -9.01 8.18 4.18
C ASP A 50 -10.22 7.84 3.27
N GLN A 51 -10.18 6.70 2.58
CA GLN A 51 -11.31 6.20 1.80
C GLN A 51 -12.52 5.84 2.67
N ALA A 52 -12.33 5.43 3.93
CA ALA A 52 -13.41 5.03 4.82
C ALA A 52 -14.23 6.22 5.36
N ASN A 53 -13.69 7.44 5.33
CA ASN A 53 -14.41 8.65 5.72
C ASN A 53 -15.45 9.08 4.66
N ASN A 54 -15.38 8.54 3.44
CA ASN A 54 -16.36 8.81 2.41
C ASN A 54 -17.38 7.67 2.31
N LEU A 55 -18.46 7.77 3.10
CA LEU A 55 -19.54 6.78 3.17
C LEU A 55 -20.22 6.47 1.82
N PHE A 56 -20.00 7.30 0.80
CA PHE A 56 -20.59 7.16 -0.53
C PHE A 56 -19.64 6.51 -1.55
N ILE A 57 -18.37 6.27 -1.20
CA ILE A 57 -17.38 5.68 -2.10
C ILE A 57 -17.00 4.30 -1.59
N GLN A 58 -17.16 3.29 -2.45
CA GLN A 58 -16.63 1.95 -2.17
C GLN A 58 -15.10 2.01 -2.16
N PRO A 59 -14.42 1.62 -1.06
CA PRO A 59 -12.97 1.63 -1.03
C PRO A 59 -12.38 0.76 -2.12
N LYS A 60 -11.22 1.15 -2.62
CA LYS A 60 -10.48 0.50 -3.69
C LYS A 60 -9.04 0.28 -3.29
N ILE A 61 -8.45 -0.74 -3.89
CA ILE A 61 -7.03 -1.04 -3.79
C ILE A 61 -6.43 -1.18 -5.18
N GLY A 62 -5.29 -0.53 -5.38
CA GLY A 62 -4.50 -0.64 -6.60
C GLY A 62 -3.53 -1.82 -6.49
N ILE A 63 -3.58 -2.70 -7.48
CA ILE A 63 -2.55 -3.71 -7.76
C ILE A 63 -1.60 -3.09 -8.77
N VAL A 64 -0.37 -2.82 -8.35
CA VAL A 64 0.68 -2.34 -9.25
C VAL A 64 1.38 -3.55 -9.87
N LYS A 65 1.73 -4.54 -9.04
CA LYS A 65 2.38 -5.79 -9.46
C LYS A 65 1.87 -6.94 -8.60
N SER A 66 1.57 -8.07 -9.22
CA SER A 66 1.11 -9.28 -8.53
C SER A 66 1.21 -10.44 -9.53
N GLU A 67 1.63 -11.62 -9.07
CA GLU A 67 1.58 -12.85 -9.89
C GLU A 67 0.15 -13.41 -9.98
N LYS A 68 -0.71 -13.03 -9.02
CA LYS A 68 -2.05 -13.60 -8.85
C LYS A 68 -3.15 -12.76 -9.52
N LEU A 69 -3.01 -11.44 -9.48
CA LEU A 69 -4.02 -10.48 -9.94
C LEU A 69 -3.40 -9.60 -11.02
N LYS A 70 -4.18 -9.26 -12.04
CA LYS A 70 -3.77 -8.29 -13.05
C LYS A 70 -3.60 -6.93 -12.40
N SER A 71 -2.68 -6.11 -12.91
CA SER A 71 -2.53 -4.73 -12.45
C SER A 71 -3.80 -3.93 -12.73
N GLY A 72 -4.22 -3.10 -11.78
CA GLY A 72 -5.48 -2.38 -11.86
C GLY A 72 -6.09 -2.01 -10.50
N ARG A 73 -7.29 -1.41 -10.50
CA ARG A 73 -8.02 -1.09 -9.27
C ARG A 73 -9.10 -2.12 -9.00
N TYR A 74 -9.13 -2.62 -7.78
CA TYR A 74 -10.11 -3.59 -7.32
C TYR A 74 -10.96 -3.01 -6.21
N LYS A 75 -12.21 -3.48 -6.11
CA LYS A 75 -13.08 -3.19 -4.98
C LYS A 75 -12.49 -3.79 -3.72
N PHE A 76 -12.34 -2.96 -2.71
CA PHE A 76 -11.75 -3.33 -1.44
C PHE A 76 -12.82 -3.25 -0.35
N SER A 77 -13.35 -4.41 0.03
CA SER A 77 -14.42 -4.53 1.01
C SER A 77 -13.98 -4.50 2.48
N PRO A 78 -12.72 -4.79 2.87
CA PRO A 78 -12.32 -4.66 4.26
C PRO A 78 -12.44 -3.21 4.76
N ARG A 79 -13.10 -3.02 5.90
CA ARG A 79 -13.16 -1.73 6.59
C ARG A 79 -11.84 -1.50 7.33
N ILE A 80 -11.00 -0.63 6.80
CA ILE A 80 -9.79 -0.17 7.47
C ILE A 80 -10.11 1.15 8.17
N GLN A 81 -9.76 1.27 9.45
CA GLN A 81 -9.62 2.58 10.07
C GLN A 81 -8.31 3.19 9.57
N ASP A 82 -8.43 4.02 8.55
CA ASP A 82 -7.35 4.58 7.73
C ASP A 82 -6.78 5.89 8.26
N LYS A 83 -7.19 6.30 9.48
CA LYS A 83 -6.59 7.42 10.21
C LYS A 83 -5.19 7.10 10.76
N ILE A 84 -4.94 5.84 11.11
CA ILE A 84 -3.65 5.35 11.61
C ILE A 84 -3.40 3.97 11.03
N PHE A 85 -2.32 3.80 10.26
CA PHE A 85 -1.93 2.48 9.76
C PHE A 85 -1.09 1.71 10.78
N SER A 86 -1.34 0.41 10.87
CA SER A 86 -0.58 -0.53 11.69
C SER A 86 -0.36 -1.85 10.93
N ASN A 87 0.44 -2.74 11.50
CA ASN A 87 0.62 -4.09 10.95
C ASN A 87 -0.70 -4.86 10.82
N TYR A 88 -1.70 -4.56 11.65
CA TYR A 88 -3.03 -5.14 11.54
C TYR A 88 -3.71 -4.75 10.21
N ASN A 89 -3.71 -3.46 9.87
CA ASN A 89 -4.31 -2.98 8.62
C ASN A 89 -3.61 -3.59 7.39
N VAL A 90 -2.28 -3.73 7.45
CA VAL A 90 -1.50 -4.36 6.38
C VAL A 90 -1.84 -5.84 6.25
N ARG A 91 -2.03 -6.57 7.35
CA ARG A 91 -2.52 -7.96 7.30
C ARG A 91 -3.87 -8.06 6.64
N LEU A 92 -4.83 -7.21 7.00
CA LEU A 92 -6.16 -7.22 6.37
C LEU A 92 -6.09 -7.04 4.84
N ILE A 93 -5.18 -6.19 4.37
CA ILE A 93 -4.95 -6.00 2.93
C ILE A 93 -4.35 -7.25 2.28
N LEU A 94 -3.36 -7.88 2.93
CA LEU A 94 -2.73 -9.10 2.44
C LEU A 94 -3.70 -10.30 2.47
N ASP A 95 -4.49 -10.44 3.53
CA ASP A 95 -5.54 -11.46 3.66
C ASP A 95 -6.58 -11.30 2.54
N TRP A 96 -7.00 -10.06 2.26
CA TRP A 96 -7.91 -9.78 1.15
C TRP A 96 -7.30 -10.15 -0.21
N HIS A 97 -6.03 -9.83 -0.47
CA HIS A 97 -5.35 -10.18 -1.72
C HIS A 97 -5.26 -11.71 -1.89
N ASP A 98 -4.94 -12.41 -0.81
CA ASP A 98 -4.90 -13.87 -0.78
C ASP A 98 -6.28 -14.52 -0.92
N SER A 99 -7.37 -13.83 -0.55
CA SER A 99 -8.73 -14.33 -0.74
C SER A 99 -9.28 -14.08 -2.15
N GLN A 100 -8.67 -13.22 -2.96
CA GLN A 100 -9.16 -12.94 -4.32
C GLN A 100 -8.94 -14.12 -5.26
N ASP A 101 -9.82 -14.28 -6.24
CA ASP A 101 -9.60 -15.19 -7.37
C ASP A 101 -8.85 -14.44 -8.49
N GLY A 102 -7.92 -15.11 -9.16
CA GLY A 102 -7.15 -14.58 -10.29
C GLY A 102 -8.01 -14.24 -11.53
N SER A 103 -9.26 -14.70 -11.54
CA SER A 103 -10.27 -14.36 -12.55
C SER A 103 -10.85 -12.94 -12.42
N ALA A 104 -10.56 -12.23 -11.33
CA ALA A 104 -11.12 -10.91 -11.07
C ALA A 104 -10.62 -9.83 -12.07
N PHE A 105 -11.56 -9.11 -12.67
CA PHE A 105 -11.27 -8.03 -13.63
C PHE A 105 -11.16 -6.68 -12.90
N PRO A 106 -10.02 -5.97 -13.04
CA PRO A 106 -9.86 -4.66 -12.43
C PRO A 106 -10.50 -3.54 -13.24
N GLU A 107 -10.80 -2.44 -12.55
CA GLU A 107 -10.98 -1.13 -13.18
C GLU A 107 -9.64 -0.54 -13.66
N VAL A 108 -9.70 0.30 -14.70
CA VAL A 108 -8.51 0.97 -15.25
C VAL A 108 -7.82 1.81 -14.16
N PHE A 109 -6.53 1.56 -13.98
CA PHE A 109 -5.68 2.24 -13.00
C PHE A 109 -4.51 2.90 -13.71
N LYS A 110 -4.33 4.21 -13.48
CA LYS A 110 -3.12 4.91 -13.92
C LYS A 110 -1.96 4.40 -13.07
N MET A 111 -1.09 3.59 -13.66
CA MET A 111 0.10 3.10 -12.96
C MET A 111 1.03 4.28 -12.63
N PRO A 112 1.65 4.30 -11.45
CA PRO A 112 2.72 5.25 -11.16
C PRO A 112 3.86 5.05 -12.16
N LYS A 113 4.49 6.14 -12.60
CA LYS A 113 5.57 6.12 -13.61
C LYS A 113 6.78 5.29 -13.14
N ASN A 114 7.05 5.27 -11.83
CA ASN A 114 8.11 4.47 -11.24
C ASN A 114 7.68 3.97 -9.84
N PRO A 115 7.11 2.77 -9.72
CA PRO A 115 6.52 2.31 -8.46
C PRO A 115 7.56 2.11 -7.34
N PHE A 116 8.81 1.83 -7.70
CA PHE A 116 9.88 1.42 -6.80
C PHE A 116 10.87 2.54 -6.44
N GLU A 117 10.64 3.76 -6.94
CA GLU A 117 11.58 4.88 -6.82
C GLU A 117 11.99 5.19 -5.38
N HIS A 118 11.11 4.88 -4.43
CA HIS A 118 11.31 5.21 -3.03
C HIS A 118 11.92 4.08 -2.22
N ILE A 119 12.38 2.97 -2.82
CA ILE A 119 12.93 1.81 -2.09
C ILE A 119 14.31 1.43 -2.62
N ASP A 120 15.28 1.48 -1.73
CA ASP A 120 16.54 0.77 -1.86
C ASP A 120 16.38 -0.67 -1.36
N PHE A 121 16.23 -1.60 -2.29
CA PHE A 121 16.10 -3.02 -1.99
C PHE A 121 17.38 -3.65 -1.45
N LYS A 122 18.56 -3.08 -1.71
CA LYS A 122 19.82 -3.64 -1.19
C LYS A 122 19.94 -3.51 0.33
N SER A 123 19.33 -2.46 0.88
CA SER A 123 19.32 -2.20 2.32
C SER A 123 17.94 -2.36 2.97
N SER A 124 16.94 -2.83 2.19
CA SER A 124 15.52 -2.81 2.53
C SER A 124 15.11 -1.43 3.11
N THR A 125 15.52 -0.35 2.44
CA THR A 125 15.39 1.04 2.90
C THR A 125 14.50 1.90 2.05
N ILE A 126 13.45 2.49 2.63
CA ILE A 126 12.70 3.56 1.97
C ILE A 126 13.53 4.84 2.00
N VAL A 127 13.71 5.46 0.84
CA VAL A 127 14.61 6.60 0.60
C VAL A 127 13.86 7.93 0.72
N TYR A 128 12.52 7.93 0.67
CA TYR A 128 11.68 9.14 0.76
C TYR A 128 10.38 8.90 1.53
N ILE A 129 10.12 9.70 2.59
CA ILE A 129 8.91 9.63 3.43
C ILE A 129 8.50 11.07 3.77
N VAL A 130 7.33 11.51 3.29
CA VAL A 130 6.88 12.92 3.47
C VAL A 130 6.07 13.10 4.76
N LYS A 131 5.44 12.05 5.33
CA LYS A 131 4.67 12.19 6.57
C LYS A 131 4.60 10.91 7.40
N ASP A 132 4.86 11.04 8.69
CA ASP A 132 4.83 9.96 9.68
C ASP A 132 3.45 9.92 10.35
N PHE A 133 2.51 9.10 9.85
CA PHE A 133 1.17 8.91 10.45
C PHE A 133 1.20 8.01 11.71
N SER A 134 2.38 7.80 12.31
CA SER A 134 2.55 6.89 13.44
C SER A 134 2.28 7.51 14.81
N ARG A 135 2.13 8.83 14.91
CA ARG A 135 2.02 9.53 16.19
C ARG A 135 1.09 10.73 16.07
N SER A 136 -0.05 10.66 16.76
CA SER A 136 -0.72 11.83 17.35
C SER A 136 0.11 12.34 18.52
#